data_AF-R6VL44-F1
#
_entry.id   AF-R6VL44-F1
#
_cell.length_a   1.000
_cell.length_b   1.000
_cell.length_c   1.000
_cell.angle_alpha   90.00
_cell.angle_beta   90.00
_cell.angle_gamma   90.00
#
_symmetry.space_group_name_H-M   'P 1'
#
loop_
_entity.id
_entity.type
_entity.pdbx_description
1 polymer ?
#
loop_
_entity_poly.entity_id
_entity_poly.type
_entity_poly.pdbx_seq_one_letter_code
_entity_poly.pdbx_strand_id
1 'polypeptide(L)'
;MITRENYSVEHIMDLHKSSKRDPNLIERVLFAFAPHTTGVLIDTRKDLEIMKQMFDVYSLINVFDDFNIVYGTYYKIVEDEIAYRGIDVTAKEVLMDTYQASVCIASRGMYCTEDYQSYLKGIRSLAGHIYSLDYSAEVASAYAPSLMYISACLMANVPFKKIENADEYIKKQHTDRIVSKALKSLKKRNPLAYAYSIKADELMNSVTNPL
;
A
#
# COMPACT_ATOMS: atom_id res chain seq x y z
N MET A 1 9.40 21.18 -6.18
CA MET A 1 10.55 20.29 -6.40
C MET A 1 10.93 19.70 -5.06
N ILE A 2 10.85 18.38 -4.88
CA ILE A 2 11.11 17.71 -3.60
C ILE A 2 12.62 17.75 -3.33
N THR A 3 13.04 18.26 -2.16
CA THR A 3 14.44 18.42 -1.74
C THR A 3 14.77 17.53 -0.54
N ARG A 4 16.07 17.42 -0.21
CA ARG A 4 16.68 16.63 0.89
C ARG A 4 16.01 16.79 2.25
N GLU A 5 15.47 17.97 2.52
CA GLU A 5 14.82 18.29 3.80
C GLU A 5 13.38 17.80 3.85
N ASN A 6 12.75 17.56 2.69
CA ASN A 6 11.32 17.30 2.58
C ASN A 6 10.94 15.80 2.52
N TYR A 7 11.91 14.88 2.64
CA TYR A 7 11.72 13.46 2.33
C TYR A 7 12.39 12.51 3.35
N SER A 8 12.41 12.88 4.64
CA SER A 8 12.72 11.94 5.73
C SER A 8 11.44 11.47 6.41
N VAL A 9 11.45 10.28 7.03
CA VAL A 9 10.31 9.81 7.85
C VAL A 9 9.98 10.84 8.92
N GLU A 10 10.99 11.41 9.57
CA GLU A 10 10.82 12.47 10.57
C GLU A 10 10.21 13.72 9.98
N HIS A 11 10.62 14.17 8.79
CA HIS A 11 10.03 15.34 8.15
C HIS A 11 8.58 15.10 7.70
N ILE A 12 8.27 13.90 7.18
CA ILE A 12 6.89 13.52 6.82
C ILE A 12 6.03 13.43 8.08
N MET A 13 6.56 12.88 9.17
CA MET A 13 5.91 12.82 10.48
C MET A 13 5.79 14.18 11.16
N ASP A 14 6.74 15.09 10.96
CA ASP A 14 6.75 16.43 11.54
C ASP A 14 5.87 17.38 10.74
N LEU A 15 5.83 17.26 9.40
CA LEU A 15 4.76 17.84 8.56
C LEU A 15 3.40 17.36 9.06
N HIS A 16 3.26 16.07 9.35
CA HIS A 16 2.02 15.52 9.89
C HIS A 16 1.67 16.08 11.28
N LYS A 17 2.62 16.18 12.21
CA LYS A 17 2.41 16.74 13.57
C LYS A 17 2.13 18.25 13.56
N SER A 18 2.77 18.98 12.65
CA SER A 18 2.64 20.44 12.52
C SER A 18 1.43 20.85 11.69
N SER A 19 1.01 20.02 10.74
CA SER A 19 -0.28 20.12 10.09
C SER A 19 -1.33 19.67 11.09
N LYS A 20 -2.11 20.60 11.66
CA LYS A 20 -3.25 20.23 12.50
C LYS A 20 -4.25 19.45 11.65
N ARG A 21 -4.15 18.11 11.62
CA ARG A 21 -5.04 17.20 10.87
C ARG A 21 -5.38 17.75 9.49
N ASP A 22 -4.38 18.11 8.68
CA ASP A 22 -4.66 18.67 7.35
C ASP A 22 -5.35 17.60 6.49
N PRO A 23 -6.63 17.79 6.11
CA PRO A 23 -7.34 16.84 5.27
C PRO A 23 -6.57 16.60 3.98
N ASN A 24 -5.92 17.64 3.43
CA ASN A 24 -5.21 17.60 2.16
C ASN A 24 -4.01 16.63 2.13
N LEU A 25 -3.47 16.23 3.29
CA LEU A 25 -2.40 15.24 3.38
C LEU A 25 -2.93 13.81 3.14
N ILE A 26 -4.12 13.49 3.66
CA ILE A 26 -4.81 12.23 3.39
C ILE A 26 -5.27 12.20 1.92
N GLU A 27 -5.76 13.34 1.43
CA GLU A 27 -6.29 13.53 0.08
C GLU A 27 -5.28 13.28 -1.05
N ARG A 28 -3.97 13.44 -0.81
CA ARG A 28 -2.94 13.22 -1.84
C ARG A 28 -2.38 11.80 -1.88
N VAL A 29 -2.58 11.04 -0.82
CA VAL A 29 -1.76 9.86 -0.56
C VAL A 29 -2.46 8.57 -1.00
N LEU A 30 -3.77 8.41 -0.77
CA LEU A 30 -4.45 7.15 -1.05
C LEU A 30 -4.62 6.82 -2.55
N PHE A 31 -4.60 7.81 -3.44
CA PHE A 31 -4.83 7.62 -4.89
C PHE A 31 -3.56 7.35 -5.68
N ALA A 32 -2.43 7.65 -5.05
CA ALA A 32 -1.17 7.76 -5.74
C ALA A 32 -0.67 6.36 -6.14
N PHE A 33 -0.80 5.39 -5.24
CA PHE A 33 -0.30 4.03 -5.50
C PHE A 33 -1.35 3.11 -6.13
N ALA A 34 -1.62 3.32 -7.41
CA ALA A 34 -2.44 2.45 -8.26
C ALA A 34 -1.82 2.40 -9.67
N PRO A 35 -0.76 1.60 -9.88
CA PRO A 35 0.14 1.71 -11.02
C PRO A 35 -0.40 1.24 -12.38
N HIS A 36 -1.64 0.78 -12.45
CA HIS A 36 -2.34 0.42 -13.70
C HIS A 36 -3.58 1.27 -13.96
N THR A 37 -3.98 2.14 -13.03
CA THR A 37 -5.22 2.92 -13.10
C THR A 37 -4.99 4.42 -12.89
N THR A 38 -5.10 4.92 -11.65
CA THR A 38 -5.06 6.35 -11.33
C THR A 38 -3.70 6.83 -10.81
N GLY A 39 -2.77 5.93 -10.52
CA GLY A 39 -1.46 6.27 -9.98
C GLY A 39 -0.47 6.77 -11.03
N VAL A 40 0.82 6.74 -10.66
CA VAL A 40 1.89 6.76 -11.66
C VAL A 40 1.93 5.38 -12.32
N LEU A 41 1.73 5.35 -13.64
CA LEU A 41 1.61 4.08 -14.35
C LEU A 41 2.97 3.38 -14.51
N ILE A 42 2.95 2.04 -14.46
CA ILE A 42 4.08 1.22 -14.91
C ILE A 42 4.43 1.54 -16.37
N ASP A 43 5.68 1.25 -16.75
CA ASP A 43 6.24 1.51 -18.09
C ASP A 43 6.35 2.98 -18.50
N THR A 44 6.02 3.93 -17.62
CA THR A 44 6.24 5.36 -17.85
C THR A 44 7.64 5.86 -17.50
N ARG A 45 8.56 4.94 -17.14
CA ARG A 45 9.92 5.22 -16.61
C ARG A 45 9.96 6.08 -15.35
N LYS A 46 8.85 6.12 -14.61
CA LYS A 46 8.69 6.84 -13.33
C LYS A 46 8.71 5.87 -12.14
N ASP A 47 9.60 4.88 -12.20
CA ASP A 47 9.68 3.78 -11.22
C ASP A 47 9.91 4.32 -9.78
N LEU A 48 10.72 5.38 -9.65
CA LEU A 48 10.96 6.06 -8.38
C LEU A 48 9.66 6.65 -7.83
N GLU A 49 8.90 7.37 -8.66
CA GLU A 49 7.66 8.01 -8.25
C GLU A 49 6.62 6.97 -7.80
N ILE A 50 6.51 5.82 -8.46
CA ILE A 50 5.63 4.72 -8.03
C ILE A 50 5.98 4.28 -6.59
N MET A 51 7.26 4.10 -6.31
CA MET A 51 7.69 3.66 -4.98
C MET A 51 7.59 4.76 -3.92
N LYS A 52 7.72 6.05 -4.31
CA LYS A 52 7.40 7.17 -3.42
C LYS A 52 5.93 7.15 -3.02
N GLN A 53 5.03 6.92 -3.97
CA GLN A 53 3.59 6.83 -3.70
C GLN A 53 3.27 5.68 -2.73
N MET A 54 3.87 4.49 -2.92
CA MET A 54 3.72 3.39 -1.97
C MET A 54 4.21 3.77 -0.55
N PHE A 55 5.36 4.43 -0.46
CA PHE A 55 5.94 4.85 0.81
C PHE A 55 5.09 5.90 1.53
N ASP A 56 4.51 6.84 0.77
CA ASP A 56 3.60 7.85 1.31
C ASP A 56 2.34 7.18 1.91
N VAL A 57 1.76 6.20 1.20
CA VAL A 57 0.62 5.41 1.71
C VAL A 57 0.98 4.67 2.99
N TYR A 58 2.12 3.97 3.00
CA TYR A 58 2.59 3.26 4.20
C TYR A 58 2.74 4.20 5.39
N SER A 59 3.33 5.38 5.17
CA SER A 59 3.55 6.38 6.23
C SER A 59 2.23 6.88 6.80
N LEU A 60 1.24 7.13 5.93
CA LEU A 60 -0.08 7.59 6.36
C LEU A 60 -0.85 6.55 7.16
N ILE A 61 -0.79 5.27 6.76
CA ILE A 61 -1.44 4.17 7.49
C ILE A 61 -1.02 4.14 8.95
N ASN A 62 0.22 4.53 9.25
CA ASN A 62 0.76 4.49 10.59
C ASN A 62 0.29 5.66 11.47
N VAL A 63 -0.29 6.71 10.90
CA VAL A 63 -0.63 7.95 11.62
C VAL A 63 -2.10 8.36 11.55
N PHE A 64 -2.92 7.79 10.65
CA PHE A 64 -4.35 8.09 10.65
C PHE A 64 -5.04 7.40 11.84
N ASP A 65 -6.03 8.10 12.42
CA ASP A 65 -6.80 7.62 13.57
C ASP A 65 -8.28 7.38 13.26
N ASP A 66 -8.82 7.97 12.20
CA ASP A 66 -10.24 7.88 11.83
C ASP A 66 -10.43 7.24 10.45
N PHE A 67 -10.86 5.98 10.45
CA PHE A 67 -11.13 5.24 9.22
C PHE A 67 -12.28 5.83 8.40
N ASN A 68 -13.31 6.40 9.03
CA ASN A 68 -14.47 6.91 8.28
C ASN A 68 -14.10 8.15 7.45
N ILE A 69 -13.23 8.99 8.00
CA ILE A 69 -12.66 10.12 7.26
C ILE A 69 -11.84 9.59 6.07
N VAL A 70 -10.96 8.61 6.31
CA VAL A 70 -10.15 7.99 5.24
C VAL A 70 -11.03 7.38 4.15
N TYR A 71 -12.08 6.64 4.52
CA TYR A 71 -13.02 6.01 3.60
C TYR A 71 -13.77 7.03 2.75
N GLY A 72 -14.40 8.04 3.36
CA GLY A 72 -15.17 9.05 2.64
C GLY A 72 -14.29 9.90 1.72
N THR A 73 -13.11 10.30 2.21
CA THR A 73 -12.12 11.04 1.43
C THR A 73 -11.58 10.20 0.28
N TYR A 74 -11.34 8.89 0.50
CA TYR A 74 -10.94 7.96 -0.57
C TYR A 74 -11.91 8.01 -1.75
N TYR A 75 -13.17 7.64 -1.52
CA TYR A 75 -14.13 7.48 -2.60
C TYR A 75 -14.39 8.78 -3.37
N LYS A 76 -14.46 9.91 -2.68
CA LYS A 76 -14.64 11.22 -3.33
C LYS A 76 -13.55 11.52 -4.35
N ILE A 77 -12.29 11.34 -3.97
CA ILE A 77 -11.18 11.83 -4.79
C ILE A 77 -10.79 10.82 -5.87
N VAL A 78 -10.93 9.52 -5.61
CA VAL A 78 -10.70 8.53 -6.68
C VAL A 78 -11.72 8.72 -7.80
N GLU A 79 -12.97 9.06 -7.48
CA GLU A 79 -14.00 9.39 -8.45
C GLU A 79 -13.65 10.65 -9.25
N ASP A 80 -13.18 11.71 -8.58
CA ASP A 80 -12.69 12.94 -9.23
C ASP A 80 -11.49 12.65 -10.16
N GLU A 81 -10.53 11.81 -9.75
CA GLU A 81 -9.34 11.45 -10.55
C GLU A 81 -9.68 10.55 -11.74
N ILE A 82 -10.58 9.57 -11.55
CA ILE A 82 -11.12 8.73 -12.64
C ILE A 82 -11.77 9.62 -13.70
N ALA A 83 -12.63 10.56 -13.27
CA ALA A 83 -13.30 11.49 -14.16
C ALA A 83 -12.30 12.42 -14.87
N TYR A 84 -11.32 12.97 -14.15
CA TYR A 84 -10.27 13.83 -14.71
C TYR A 84 -9.43 13.11 -15.77
N ARG A 85 -9.09 11.84 -15.54
CA ARG A 85 -8.33 11.01 -16.50
C ARG A 85 -9.17 10.51 -17.66
N GLY A 86 -10.50 10.46 -17.51
CA GLY A 86 -11.41 9.91 -18.52
C GLY A 86 -11.22 8.42 -18.75
N ILE A 87 -10.85 7.66 -17.71
CA ILE A 87 -10.69 6.20 -17.76
C ILE A 87 -11.96 5.51 -17.27
N ASP A 88 -12.24 4.34 -17.84
CA ASP A 88 -13.42 3.54 -17.49
C ASP A 88 -13.05 2.46 -16.44
N VAL A 89 -12.93 2.90 -15.19
CA VAL A 89 -12.70 2.03 -14.02
C VAL A 89 -13.52 2.54 -12.84
N THR A 90 -13.78 1.67 -11.88
CA THR A 90 -14.44 2.00 -10.61
C THR A 90 -13.41 2.24 -9.51
N ALA A 91 -13.81 2.96 -8.46
CA ALA A 91 -13.02 3.11 -7.24
C ALA A 91 -12.54 1.77 -6.64
N LYS A 92 -13.35 0.71 -6.77
CA LYS A 92 -12.99 -0.64 -6.29
C LYS A 92 -11.90 -1.29 -7.16
N GLU A 93 -11.90 -1.06 -8.46
CA GLU A 93 -10.84 -1.52 -9.36
C GLU A 93 -9.52 -0.79 -9.08
N VAL A 94 -9.57 0.50 -8.74
CA VAL A 94 -8.39 1.24 -8.28
C VAL A 94 -7.84 0.67 -6.96
N LEU A 95 -8.69 0.36 -5.98
CA LEU A 95 -8.25 -0.32 -4.75
C LEU A 95 -7.65 -1.70 -5.04
N MET A 96 -8.20 -2.42 -6.00
CA MET A 96 -7.69 -3.73 -6.41
C MET A 96 -6.32 -3.63 -7.06
N ASP A 97 -6.07 -2.60 -7.87
CA ASP A 97 -4.75 -2.30 -8.43
C ASP A 97 -3.72 -2.05 -7.32
N THR A 98 -4.05 -1.21 -6.33
CA THR A 98 -3.23 -1.02 -5.12
C THR A 98 -2.96 -2.34 -4.40
N TYR A 99 -3.99 -3.17 -4.22
CA TYR A 99 -3.87 -4.47 -3.55
C TYR A 99 -2.94 -5.42 -4.32
N GLN A 100 -3.12 -5.56 -5.63
CA GLN A 100 -2.33 -6.45 -6.49
C GLN A 100 -0.87 -5.98 -6.59
N ALA A 101 -0.64 -4.68 -6.74
CA ALA A 101 0.70 -4.09 -6.71
C ALA A 101 1.40 -4.40 -5.37
N SER A 102 0.67 -4.29 -4.25
CA SER A 102 1.17 -4.63 -2.92
C SER A 102 1.49 -6.12 -2.80
N VAL A 103 0.64 -7.03 -3.30
CA VAL A 103 0.93 -8.47 -3.32
C VAL A 103 2.19 -8.76 -4.14
N CYS A 104 2.35 -8.13 -5.31
CA CYS A 104 3.56 -8.26 -6.13
C CYS A 104 4.83 -7.88 -5.35
N ILE A 105 4.83 -6.71 -4.69
CA ILE A 105 5.96 -6.23 -3.89
C ILE A 105 6.21 -7.12 -2.67
N ALA A 106 5.16 -7.48 -1.92
CA ALA A 106 5.25 -8.37 -0.76
C ALA A 106 5.85 -9.73 -1.15
N SER A 107 5.44 -10.26 -2.30
CA SER A 107 5.90 -11.54 -2.86
C SER A 107 7.29 -11.46 -3.50
N ARG A 108 7.86 -10.25 -3.63
CA ARG A 108 9.13 -9.98 -4.31
C ARG A 108 9.16 -10.52 -5.74
N GLY A 109 8.06 -10.34 -6.46
CA GLY A 109 7.90 -10.76 -7.86
C GLY A 109 7.64 -12.24 -8.07
N MET A 110 7.36 -13.03 -7.03
CA MET A 110 6.81 -14.38 -7.20
C MET A 110 5.36 -14.37 -7.69
N TYR A 111 4.66 -13.25 -7.48
CA TYR A 111 3.36 -12.90 -8.04
C TYR A 111 3.54 -11.67 -8.93
N CYS A 112 2.89 -11.62 -10.11
CA CYS A 112 3.06 -10.57 -11.13
C CYS A 112 4.53 -10.18 -11.39
N THR A 113 5.33 -11.14 -11.85
CA THR A 113 6.78 -11.00 -12.00
C THR A 113 7.21 -9.87 -12.95
N GLU A 114 6.39 -9.56 -13.97
CA GLU A 114 6.67 -8.54 -14.97
C GLU A 114 6.74 -7.14 -14.31
N ASP A 115 5.70 -6.77 -13.57
CA ASP A 115 5.60 -5.50 -12.83
C ASP A 115 6.70 -5.34 -11.78
N TYR A 116 7.14 -6.44 -11.18
CA TYR A 116 8.14 -6.41 -10.11
C TYR A 116 9.47 -5.78 -10.56
N GLN A 117 9.81 -5.86 -11.85
CA GLN A 117 11.02 -5.19 -12.35
C GLN A 117 10.95 -3.67 -12.20
N SER A 118 9.78 -3.08 -12.45
CA SER A 118 9.55 -1.64 -12.23
C SER A 118 9.62 -1.30 -10.74
N TYR A 119 8.95 -2.06 -9.87
CA TYR A 119 9.04 -1.82 -8.44
C TYR A 119 10.46 -1.99 -7.89
N LEU A 120 11.21 -2.99 -8.35
CA LEU A 120 12.59 -3.22 -7.91
C LEU A 120 13.53 -2.09 -8.34
N LYS A 121 13.35 -1.54 -9.54
CA LYS A 121 14.07 -0.33 -9.98
C LYS A 121 13.72 0.85 -9.07
N GLY A 122 12.43 1.09 -8.84
CA GLY A 122 11.95 2.15 -7.96
C GLY A 122 12.49 2.03 -6.54
N ILE A 123 12.52 0.83 -5.96
CA ILE A 123 13.03 0.54 -4.62
C ILE A 123 14.51 0.91 -4.54
N ARG A 124 15.31 0.50 -5.54
CA ARG A 124 16.74 0.82 -5.60
C ARG A 124 17.00 2.31 -5.75
N SER A 125 16.21 3.00 -6.58
CA SER A 125 16.29 4.45 -6.71
C SER A 125 15.91 5.15 -5.40
N LEU A 126 14.82 4.72 -4.76
CA LEU A 126 14.31 5.30 -3.52
C LEU A 126 15.28 5.13 -2.35
N ALA A 127 16.02 4.02 -2.30
CA ALA A 127 17.09 3.80 -1.32
C ALA A 127 18.16 4.90 -1.34
N GLY A 128 18.43 5.48 -2.51
CA GLY A 128 19.33 6.63 -2.64
C GLY A 128 18.73 7.98 -2.20
N HIS A 129 17.43 8.03 -1.90
CA HIS A 129 16.71 9.24 -1.49
C HIS A 129 16.27 9.23 -0.03
N ILE A 130 15.98 8.05 0.55
CA ILE A 130 15.57 7.90 1.95
C ILE A 130 16.80 7.50 2.78
N TYR A 131 17.68 8.44 3.10
CA TYR A 131 18.93 8.17 3.82
C TYR A 131 18.77 7.75 5.28
N SER A 132 17.59 7.95 5.88
CA SER A 132 17.30 7.58 7.28
C SER A 132 16.83 6.13 7.43
N LEU A 133 16.66 5.40 6.33
CA LEU A 133 16.23 4.01 6.32
C LEU A 133 17.14 3.24 5.36
N ASP A 134 17.61 2.06 5.74
CA ASP A 134 18.20 1.10 4.79
C ASP A 134 17.09 0.51 3.89
N TYR A 135 16.40 1.39 3.14
CA TYR A 135 15.25 1.04 2.35
C TYR A 135 15.67 0.04 1.28
N SER A 136 15.06 -1.13 1.32
CA SER A 136 15.45 -2.26 0.51
C SER A 136 14.22 -3.02 0.06
N ALA A 137 14.41 -3.98 -0.85
CA ALA A 137 13.33 -4.86 -1.25
C ALA A 137 12.78 -5.71 -0.09
N GLU A 138 13.54 -5.88 1.00
CA GLU A 138 13.04 -6.55 2.21
C GLU A 138 12.14 -5.63 3.03
N VAL A 139 12.54 -4.35 3.20
CA VAL A 139 11.71 -3.34 3.85
C VAL A 139 10.40 -3.12 3.08
N ALA A 140 10.48 -2.93 1.76
CA ALA A 140 9.29 -2.76 0.92
C ALA A 140 8.34 -3.97 1.01
N SER A 141 8.89 -5.20 1.01
CA SER A 141 8.14 -6.44 1.17
C SER A 141 7.45 -6.54 2.55
N ALA A 142 8.05 -5.96 3.60
CA ALA A 142 7.43 -5.86 4.93
C ALA A 142 6.36 -4.77 5.04
N TYR A 143 6.45 -3.71 4.23
CA TYR A 143 5.47 -2.61 4.21
C TYR A 143 4.22 -2.97 3.40
N ALA A 144 4.39 -3.64 2.27
CA ALA A 144 3.31 -3.96 1.34
C ALA A 144 2.07 -4.63 1.99
N PRO A 145 2.19 -5.54 2.98
CA PRO A 145 1.02 -6.12 3.63
C PRO A 145 0.08 -5.15 4.35
N SER A 146 0.58 -4.01 4.87
CA SER A 146 -0.33 -3.01 5.46
C SER A 146 -1.14 -2.29 4.38
N LEU A 147 -0.56 -2.08 3.20
CA LEU A 147 -1.26 -1.57 2.03
C LEU A 147 -2.32 -2.57 1.55
N MET A 148 -1.98 -3.86 1.48
CA MET A 148 -2.98 -4.93 1.20
C MET A 148 -4.17 -4.82 2.16
N TYR A 149 -3.90 -4.67 3.46
CA TYR A 149 -4.94 -4.67 4.48
C TYR A 149 -5.80 -3.39 4.45
N ILE A 150 -5.23 -2.19 4.27
CA ILE A 150 -6.04 -0.97 4.16
C ILE A 150 -6.89 -0.98 2.88
N SER A 151 -6.35 -1.48 1.75
CA SER A 151 -7.14 -1.62 0.52
C SER A 151 -8.32 -2.55 0.74
N ALA A 152 -8.10 -3.71 1.37
CA ALA A 152 -9.18 -4.64 1.70
C ALA A 152 -10.21 -4.04 2.67
N CYS A 153 -9.76 -3.27 3.67
CA CYS A 153 -10.64 -2.54 4.59
C CYS A 153 -11.52 -1.53 3.86
N LEU A 154 -10.95 -0.74 2.96
CA LEU A 154 -11.69 0.24 2.14
C LEU A 154 -12.68 -0.47 1.21
N MET A 155 -12.29 -1.57 0.57
CA MET A 155 -13.18 -2.34 -0.32
C MET A 155 -14.37 -2.95 0.42
N ALA A 156 -14.13 -3.45 1.64
CA ALA A 156 -15.16 -4.06 2.49
C ALA A 156 -15.95 -3.05 3.33
N ASN A 157 -15.54 -1.77 3.35
CA ASN A 157 -16.00 -0.77 4.31
C ASN A 157 -15.94 -1.27 5.77
N VAL A 158 -14.79 -1.84 6.15
CA VAL A 158 -14.52 -2.33 7.51
C VAL A 158 -13.39 -1.52 8.13
N PRO A 159 -13.52 -1.02 9.38
CA PRO A 159 -12.47 -0.23 10.00
C PRO A 159 -11.11 -0.93 10.04
N PHE A 160 -10.08 -0.23 9.59
CA PHE A 160 -8.70 -0.65 9.76
C PHE A 160 -8.35 -0.75 11.25
N LYS A 161 -7.68 -1.84 11.63
CA LYS A 161 -7.27 -2.10 13.02
C LYS A 161 -5.83 -2.56 13.01
N LYS A 162 -4.97 -1.79 13.70
CA LYS A 162 -3.56 -2.18 13.88
C LYS A 162 -3.50 -3.55 14.57
N ILE A 163 -2.62 -4.41 14.07
CA ILE A 163 -2.35 -5.72 14.65
C ILE A 163 -1.14 -5.56 15.57
N GLU A 164 -1.32 -5.84 16.85
CA GLU A 164 -0.25 -5.79 17.85
C GLU A 164 0.39 -7.17 18.10
N ASN A 165 -0.35 -8.25 17.85
CA ASN A 165 0.10 -9.62 18.03
C ASN A 165 -0.24 -10.47 16.79
N ALA A 166 0.77 -11.18 16.26
CA ALA A 166 0.66 -12.01 15.06
C ALA A 166 0.32 -13.49 15.31
N ASP A 167 0.35 -13.97 16.56
CA ASP A 167 0.35 -15.40 16.93
C ASP A 167 -0.84 -16.17 16.34
N GLU A 168 -2.02 -15.56 16.33
CA GLU A 168 -3.23 -16.17 15.76
C GLU A 168 -3.18 -16.32 14.22
N TYR A 169 -2.37 -15.48 13.55
CA TYR A 169 -2.26 -15.45 12.10
C TYR A 169 -1.17 -16.39 11.58
N ILE A 170 -0.12 -16.66 12.35
CA ILE A 170 1.02 -17.50 11.91
C ILE A 170 0.58 -18.93 11.53
N LYS A 171 -0.50 -19.44 12.12
CA LYS A 171 -1.06 -20.76 11.79
C LYS A 171 -1.95 -20.77 10.55
N LYS A 172 -2.43 -19.60 10.13
CA LYS A 172 -3.29 -19.44 8.94
C LYS A 172 -2.48 -19.51 7.65
N GLN A 173 -3.19 -19.60 6.53
CA GLN A 173 -2.66 -19.61 5.18
C GLN A 173 -3.55 -18.74 4.28
N HIS A 174 -2.94 -18.10 3.29
CA HIS A 174 -3.68 -17.39 2.24
C HIS A 174 -4.46 -18.38 1.39
N THR A 175 -5.57 -17.90 0.85
CA THR A 175 -6.48 -18.69 0.02
C THR A 175 -5.86 -19.01 -1.33
N ASP A 176 -5.15 -18.04 -1.92
CA ASP A 176 -4.34 -18.27 -3.11
C ASP A 176 -3.03 -19.01 -2.75
N ARG A 177 -2.76 -20.12 -3.44
CA ARG A 177 -1.59 -20.98 -3.19
C ARG A 177 -0.27 -20.31 -3.55
N ILE A 178 -0.24 -19.48 -4.59
CA ILE A 178 0.95 -18.76 -5.04
C ILE A 178 1.30 -17.70 -3.99
N VAL A 179 0.31 -16.91 -3.56
CA VAL A 179 0.46 -15.91 -2.49
C VAL A 179 0.88 -16.58 -1.18
N SER A 180 0.22 -17.67 -0.79
CA SER A 180 0.56 -18.44 0.42
C SER A 180 2.01 -18.91 0.41
N LYS A 181 2.49 -19.43 -0.73
CA LYS A 181 3.89 -19.85 -0.89
C LYS A 181 4.86 -18.66 -0.82
N ALA A 182 4.56 -17.56 -1.51
CA ALA A 182 5.43 -16.41 -1.61
C ALA A 182 5.59 -15.68 -0.27
N LEU A 183 4.48 -15.47 0.44
CA LEU A 183 4.45 -14.71 1.69
C LEU A 183 4.81 -15.56 2.92
N LYS A 184 4.95 -16.88 2.79
CA LYS A 184 5.34 -17.79 3.89
C LYS A 184 6.61 -17.33 4.62
N SER A 185 7.56 -16.74 3.90
CA SER A 185 8.81 -16.23 4.48
C SER A 185 8.60 -15.10 5.49
N LEU A 186 7.51 -14.33 5.38
CA LEU A 186 7.17 -13.26 6.32
C LEU A 186 6.81 -13.81 7.70
N LYS A 187 6.29 -15.04 7.83
CA LYS A 187 5.99 -15.66 9.14
C LYS A 187 7.17 -15.59 10.11
N LYS A 188 8.38 -15.77 9.60
CA LYS A 188 9.62 -15.74 10.40
C LYS A 188 10.25 -14.35 10.42
N ARG A 189 10.27 -13.66 9.28
CA ARG A 189 11.02 -12.40 9.13
C ARG A 189 10.27 -11.17 9.62
N ASN A 190 8.95 -11.14 9.43
CA ASN A 190 8.08 -10.08 9.89
C ASN A 190 6.66 -10.63 10.17
N PRO A 191 6.44 -11.19 11.38
CA PRO A 191 5.16 -11.79 11.77
C PRO A 191 3.97 -10.84 11.63
N LEU A 192 4.13 -9.56 11.96
CA LEU A 192 3.06 -8.55 11.86
C LEU A 192 2.67 -8.28 10.41
N ALA A 193 3.66 -8.16 9.51
CA ALA A 193 3.39 -8.04 8.08
C ALA A 193 2.67 -9.28 7.55
N TYR A 194 3.05 -10.49 8.00
CA TYR A 194 2.31 -11.70 7.66
C TYR A 194 0.86 -11.64 8.16
N ALA A 195 0.63 -11.21 9.40
CA ALA A 195 -0.70 -11.07 9.96
C ALA A 195 -1.59 -10.11 9.16
N TYR A 196 -1.07 -8.93 8.79
CA TYR A 196 -1.79 -8.00 7.91
C TYR A 196 -2.15 -8.64 6.57
N SER A 197 -1.23 -9.39 5.96
CA SER A 197 -1.50 -10.05 4.67
C SER A 197 -2.61 -11.12 4.77
N ILE A 198 -2.70 -11.85 5.90
CA ILE A 198 -3.77 -12.84 6.11
C ILE A 198 -5.10 -12.14 6.30
N LYS A 199 -5.15 -11.09 7.12
CA LYS A 199 -6.39 -10.35 7.37
C LYS A 199 -6.91 -9.68 6.11
N ALA A 200 -6.01 -9.20 5.27
CA ALA A 200 -6.33 -8.68 3.95
C ALA A 200 -6.96 -9.78 3.06
N ASP A 201 -6.34 -10.96 2.98
CA ASP A 201 -6.86 -12.11 2.22
C ASP A 201 -8.26 -12.53 2.70
N GLU A 202 -8.47 -12.65 4.01
CA GLU A 202 -9.76 -13.00 4.61
C GLU A 202 -10.86 -12.00 4.22
N LEU A 203 -10.56 -10.69 4.30
CA LEU A 203 -11.50 -9.64 3.87
C LEU A 203 -11.77 -9.70 2.38
N MET A 204 -10.74 -9.86 1.54
CA MET A 204 -10.91 -9.91 0.09
C MET A 204 -11.74 -11.10 -0.37
N ASN A 205 -11.62 -12.26 0.29
CA ASN A 205 -12.46 -13.41 0.01
C ASN A 205 -13.94 -13.14 0.34
N SER A 206 -14.21 -12.41 1.43
CA SER A 206 -15.59 -12.02 1.79
C SER A 206 -16.22 -11.02 0.82
N VAL A 207 -15.40 -10.14 0.23
CA VAL A 207 -15.86 -9.15 -0.76
C VAL A 207 -16.13 -9.79 -2.13
N THR A 208 -15.30 -10.76 -2.52
CA THR A 208 -15.38 -11.43 -3.84
C THR A 208 -16.36 -12.61 -3.86
N ASN A 209 -16.62 -13.24 -2.72
CA ASN A 209 -17.61 -14.31 -2.56
C ASN A 209 -18.60 -13.95 -1.45
N PRO A 210 -19.49 -12.97 -1.66
CA PRO A 210 -20.57 -12.68 -0.72
C PRO A 210 -21.51 -13.89 -0.64
N LEU A 211 -21.88 -14.29 0.59
CA LEU A 211 -22.85 -15.35 0.87
C LEU A 211 -24.21 -15.10 0.18
#